data_AF-W6TVQ1-F1
#
_entry.id   AF-W6TVQ1-F1
#
_cell.length_a   1.000
_cell.length_b   1.000
_cell.length_c   1.000
_cell.angle_alpha   90.00
_cell.angle_beta   90.00
_cell.angle_gamma   90.00
#
_symmetry.space_group_name_H-M   'P 1'
#
loop_
_entity.id
_entity.type
_entity.pdbx_description
1 polymer ?
#
loop_
_entity_poly.entity_id
_entity_poly.type
_entity_poly.pdbx_seq_one_letter_code
_entity_poly.pdbx_strand_id
1 'polypeptide(L)'
;MKIEKKGEGKIRVVILMVMMMGCNSGGRDPEKVFLSKMVNLGKGFLDVFVSFGDMITGTLGIKAETKKSEIGKYFSDIEKTMIAVKDKLQSEVVKNGNYEKVKTVVEHFITGTLDKIVAGVKEAAKGATGD
;
A
#
# COMPACT_ATOMS: atom_id res chain seq x y z
N MET A 1 36.22 41.18 46.06
CA MET A 1 35.05 40.37 46.47
C MET A 1 33.72 40.72 45.76
N LYS A 2 33.66 41.64 44.77
CA LYS A 2 32.41 42.00 44.06
C LYS A 2 32.31 41.54 42.58
N ILE A 3 33.36 40.93 42.03
CA ILE A 3 33.40 40.50 40.62
C ILE A 3 32.89 39.05 40.46
N GLU A 4 33.10 38.19 41.45
CA GLU A 4 32.72 36.76 41.39
C GLU A 4 31.20 36.53 41.42
N LYS A 5 30.44 37.25 42.26
CA LYS A 5 28.98 37.09 42.34
C LYS A 5 28.21 37.48 41.06
N LYS A 6 28.79 38.30 40.17
CA LYS A 6 28.12 38.80 38.95
C LYS A 6 28.22 37.79 37.79
N GLY A 7 29.25 36.94 37.78
CA GLY A 7 29.42 35.86 36.81
C GLY A 7 28.53 34.65 37.14
N GLU A 8 28.43 34.30 38.42
CA GLU A 8 27.62 33.16 38.89
C GLU A 8 26.13 33.32 38.59
N GLY A 9 25.57 34.52 38.80
CA GLY A 9 24.16 34.80 38.51
C GLY A 9 23.85 34.73 37.00
N LYS A 10 24.75 35.22 36.15
CA LYS A 10 24.58 35.17 34.69
C LYS A 10 24.71 33.75 34.16
N ILE A 11 25.68 32.97 34.64
CA ILE A 11 25.85 31.57 34.25
C ILE A 11 24.69 30.71 34.76
N ARG A 12 24.20 30.94 35.99
CA ARG A 12 22.99 30.26 36.51
C ARG A 12 21.74 30.56 35.68
N VAL A 13 21.55 31.81 35.24
CA VAL A 13 20.42 32.18 34.37
C VAL A 13 20.54 31.53 32.99
N VAL A 14 21.75 31.47 32.42
CA VAL A 14 21.97 30.76 31.14
C VAL A 14 21.73 29.26 31.28
N ILE A 15 22.20 28.62 32.35
CA ILE A 15 21.96 27.19 32.61
C ILE A 15 20.46 26.92 32.83
N LEU A 16 19.75 27.79 33.57
CA LEU A 16 18.29 27.68 33.75
C LEU A 16 17.51 27.85 32.44
N MET A 17 17.93 28.79 31.58
CA MET A 17 17.30 28.99 30.27
C MET A 17 17.54 27.81 29.33
N VAL A 18 18.73 27.20 29.35
CA VAL A 18 19.04 26.00 28.56
C VAL A 18 18.27 24.78 29.08
N MET A 19 18.07 24.65 30.40
CA MET A 19 17.25 23.57 30.97
C MET A 19 15.75 23.75 30.73
N MET A 20 15.23 24.98 30.68
CA MET A 20 13.81 25.23 30.37
C MET A 20 13.46 25.06 28.89
N MET A 21 14.45 25.07 27.98
CA MET A 21 14.25 24.73 26.57
C MET A 21 14.29 23.22 26.28
N GLY A 22 14.63 22.41 27.27
CA GLY A 22 14.83 20.96 27.14
C GLY A 22 13.68 20.12 27.69
N CYS A 23 12.46 20.27 27.19
CA CYS A 23 11.43 19.21 27.22
C CYS A 23 10.17 19.51 26.37
N ASN A 24 10.32 20.24 25.26
CA ASN A 24 9.25 20.32 24.25
C ASN A 24 9.64 19.63 22.94
N SER A 25 10.57 18.67 23.01
CA SER A 25 10.78 17.72 21.93
C SER A 25 9.57 16.80 21.86
N GLY A 26 8.50 17.26 21.21
CA GLY A 26 7.49 16.42 20.56
C GLY A 26 8.11 15.60 19.43
N GLY A 27 9.27 14.98 19.70
CA GLY A 27 9.94 14.04 18.85
C GLY A 27 9.01 12.85 18.72
N ARG A 28 8.63 12.57 17.48
CA ARG A 28 7.78 11.42 17.14
C ARG A 28 8.48 10.17 17.65
N ASP A 29 7.85 9.51 18.62
CA ASP A 29 8.30 8.23 19.18
C ASP A 29 8.58 7.25 18.01
N PRO A 30 9.84 6.78 17.83
CA PRO A 30 10.23 5.93 16.72
C PRO A 30 9.35 4.67 16.61
N GLU A 31 8.91 4.12 17.73
CA GLU A 31 8.04 2.95 17.77
C GLU A 31 6.66 3.29 17.19
N LYS A 32 6.08 4.41 17.61
CA LYS A 32 4.78 4.88 17.08
C LYS A 32 4.85 5.20 15.59
N VAL A 33 5.98 5.75 15.12
CA VAL A 33 6.21 6.00 13.69
C VAL A 33 6.29 4.69 12.91
N PHE A 34 7.03 3.72 13.43
CA PHE A 34 7.15 2.40 12.81
C PHE A 34 5.81 1.67 12.73
N LEU A 35 5.07 1.61 13.84
CA LEU A 35 3.73 1.02 13.88
C LEU A 35 2.76 1.74 12.95
N SER A 36 2.81 3.08 12.89
CA SER A 36 1.99 3.86 11.95
C SER A 36 2.30 3.52 10.49
N LYS A 37 3.57 3.34 10.12
CA LYS A 37 3.96 2.88 8.76
C LYS A 37 3.42 1.48 8.46
N MET A 38 3.49 0.55 9.41
CA MET A 38 2.93 -0.80 9.24
C MET A 38 1.40 -0.79 9.09
N VAL A 39 0.70 0.02 9.88
CA VAL A 39 -0.76 0.17 9.78
C VAL A 39 -1.15 0.77 8.41
N ASN A 40 -0.43 1.78 7.94
CA ASN A 40 -0.68 2.37 6.63
C ASN A 40 -0.40 1.38 5.49
N LEU A 41 0.69 0.58 5.59
CA LEU A 41 0.97 -0.50 4.64
C LEU A 41 -0.17 -1.54 4.62
N GLY A 42 -0.60 -2.02 5.78
CA GLY A 42 -1.69 -2.98 5.89
C GLY A 42 -3.01 -2.44 5.34
N LYS A 43 -3.33 -1.17 5.63
CA LYS A 43 -4.50 -0.48 5.09
C LYS A 43 -4.44 -0.37 3.56
N GLY A 44 -3.28 0.00 3.00
CA GLY A 44 -3.10 0.09 1.55
C GLY A 44 -3.43 -1.23 0.85
N PHE A 45 -2.91 -2.36 1.35
CA PHE A 45 -3.25 -3.67 0.80
C PHE A 45 -4.71 -4.06 1.00
N LEU A 46 -5.30 -3.77 2.16
CA LEU A 46 -6.71 -4.02 2.42
C LEU A 46 -7.59 -3.28 1.39
N ASP A 47 -7.30 -2.01 1.12
CA ASP A 47 -8.03 -1.20 0.14
C ASP A 47 -7.94 -1.80 -1.29
N VAL A 48 -6.79 -2.38 -1.65
CA VAL A 48 -6.65 -3.11 -2.92
C VAL A 48 -7.58 -4.33 -2.97
N PHE A 49 -7.62 -5.14 -1.91
CA PHE A 49 -8.45 -6.35 -1.87
C PHE A 49 -9.96 -6.06 -1.76
N VAL A 50 -10.35 -5.01 -1.04
CA VAL A 50 -11.75 -4.55 -1.02
C VAL A 50 -12.16 -4.09 -2.42
N SER A 51 -11.37 -3.23 -3.05
CA SER A 51 -11.65 -2.78 -4.43
C SER A 51 -11.70 -3.92 -5.43
N PHE A 52 -10.89 -4.96 -5.23
CA PHE A 52 -10.94 -6.18 -6.03
C PHE A 52 -12.26 -6.94 -5.86
N GLY A 53 -12.73 -7.11 -4.62
CA GLY A 53 -14.03 -7.72 -4.34
C GLY A 53 -15.17 -6.97 -5.04
N ASP A 54 -15.16 -5.64 -4.95
CA ASP A 54 -16.16 -4.79 -5.62
C ASP A 54 -16.13 -4.97 -7.15
N MET A 55 -14.95 -5.12 -7.76
CA MET A 55 -14.83 -5.34 -9.20
C MET A 55 -15.33 -6.71 -9.65
N ILE A 56 -15.12 -7.78 -8.86
CA ILE A 56 -15.54 -9.15 -9.24
C ILE A 56 -17.04 -9.39 -9.03
N THR A 57 -17.65 -8.79 -8.01
CA THR A 57 -19.08 -9.02 -7.71
C THR A 57 -20.01 -8.71 -8.89
N GLY A 58 -19.63 -7.80 -9.78
CA GLY A 58 -20.39 -7.49 -11.00
C GLY A 58 -20.23 -8.50 -12.16
N THR A 59 -19.37 -9.50 -12.04
CA THR A 59 -18.95 -10.33 -13.18
C THR A 59 -19.59 -11.73 -13.21
N LEU A 60 -19.91 -12.36 -12.07
CA LEU A 60 -20.29 -13.79 -11.94
C LEU A 60 -21.72 -14.15 -12.43
N GLY A 61 -22.07 -13.85 -13.68
CA GLY A 61 -23.45 -13.95 -14.21
C GLY A 61 -23.67 -14.83 -15.45
N ILE A 62 -22.77 -15.76 -15.80
CA ILE A 62 -22.93 -16.60 -17.01
C ILE A 62 -24.02 -17.66 -16.78
N LYS A 63 -24.99 -17.72 -17.70
CA LYS A 63 -26.04 -18.75 -17.81
C LYS A 63 -25.91 -19.50 -19.13
N ALA A 64 -26.67 -20.59 -19.28
CA ALA A 64 -26.66 -21.39 -20.51
C ALA A 64 -27.07 -20.58 -21.75
N GLU A 65 -27.95 -19.58 -21.58
CA GLU A 65 -28.43 -18.70 -22.65
C GLU A 65 -27.55 -17.46 -22.92
N THR A 66 -26.44 -17.27 -22.19
CA THR A 66 -25.55 -16.11 -22.37
C THR A 66 -24.89 -16.14 -23.75
N LYS A 67 -24.90 -15.01 -24.47
CA LYS A 67 -24.31 -14.93 -25.81
C LYS A 67 -22.79 -15.08 -25.74
N LYS A 68 -22.19 -15.72 -26.75
CA LYS A 68 -20.73 -15.88 -26.85
C LYS A 68 -19.97 -14.55 -26.71
N SER A 69 -20.48 -13.47 -27.30
CA SER A 69 -19.88 -12.14 -27.19
C SER A 69 -19.92 -11.57 -25.76
N GLU A 70 -20.95 -11.89 -24.99
CA GLU A 70 -21.06 -11.50 -23.57
C GLU A 70 -20.09 -12.32 -22.70
N ILE A 71 -19.85 -13.59 -23.05
CA ILE A 71 -18.83 -14.44 -22.41
C ILE A 71 -17.42 -13.90 -22.70
N GLY A 72 -17.13 -13.53 -23.96
CA GLY A 72 -15.85 -12.91 -24.33
C GLY A 72 -15.61 -11.59 -23.60
N LYS A 73 -16.66 -10.76 -23.48
CA LYS A 73 -16.62 -9.53 -22.68
C LYS A 73 -16.36 -9.82 -21.20
N TYR A 74 -17.01 -10.84 -20.63
CA TYR A 74 -16.79 -11.25 -19.24
C TYR A 74 -15.32 -11.57 -18.95
N PHE A 75 -14.68 -12.40 -19.78
CA PHE A 75 -13.26 -12.71 -19.62
C PHE A 75 -12.36 -11.48 -19.82
N SER A 76 -12.71 -10.61 -20.76
CA SER A 76 -12.00 -9.33 -20.97
C SER A 76 -12.10 -8.40 -19.77
N ASP A 77 -13.24 -8.39 -19.08
CA ASP A 77 -13.44 -7.57 -17.88
C ASP A 77 -12.66 -8.14 -16.68
N ILE A 78 -12.58 -9.47 -16.54
CA ILE A 78 -11.68 -10.10 -15.55
C ILE A 78 -10.22 -9.74 -15.83
N GLU A 79 -9.79 -9.77 -17.10
CA GLU A 79 -8.43 -9.39 -17.49
C GLU A 79 -8.08 -7.98 -16.99
N LYS A 80 -8.96 -7.01 -17.26
CA LYS A 80 -8.80 -5.62 -16.82
C LYS A 80 -8.75 -5.52 -15.30
N THR A 81 -9.61 -6.26 -14.60
CA THR A 81 -9.60 -6.30 -13.12
C THR A 81 -8.27 -6.83 -12.58
N MET A 82 -7.73 -7.92 -13.15
CA MET A 82 -6.44 -8.47 -12.73
C MET A 82 -5.28 -7.50 -12.96
N ILE A 83 -5.27 -6.81 -14.11
CA ILE A 83 -4.27 -5.78 -14.42
C ILE A 83 -4.37 -4.62 -13.41
N ALA A 84 -5.57 -4.13 -13.13
CA ALA A 84 -5.78 -3.07 -12.16
C ALA A 84 -5.32 -3.46 -10.73
N VAL A 85 -5.54 -4.71 -10.32
CA VAL A 85 -5.04 -5.22 -9.03
C VAL A 85 -3.51 -5.28 -9.03
N LYS A 86 -2.90 -5.79 -10.09
CA LYS A 86 -1.44 -5.83 -10.25
C LYS A 86 -0.83 -4.43 -10.09
N ASP A 87 -1.36 -3.45 -10.82
CA ASP A 87 -0.86 -2.07 -10.79
C ASP A 87 -1.02 -1.45 -9.40
N LYS A 88 -2.15 -1.68 -8.73
CA LYS A 88 -2.40 -1.21 -7.36
C LYS A 88 -1.44 -1.85 -6.36
N LEU A 89 -1.20 -3.16 -6.42
CA LEU A 89 -0.26 -3.84 -5.55
C LEU A 89 1.16 -3.30 -5.71
N GLN A 90 1.61 -3.10 -6.95
CA GLN A 90 2.92 -2.49 -7.22
C GLN A 90 2.99 -1.06 -6.69
N SER A 91 1.93 -0.27 -6.85
CA SER A 91 1.83 1.08 -6.31
C SER A 91 1.93 1.11 -4.79
N GLU A 92 1.25 0.20 -4.08
CA GLU A 92 1.29 0.15 -2.62
C GLU A 92 2.66 -0.25 -2.08
N VAL A 93 3.38 -1.15 -2.78
CA VAL A 93 4.77 -1.48 -2.45
C VAL A 93 5.68 -0.26 -2.60
N VAL A 94 5.53 0.51 -3.69
CA VAL A 94 6.34 1.72 -3.95
C VAL A 94 6.04 2.83 -2.93
N LYS A 95 4.77 3.08 -2.61
CA LYS A 95 4.33 4.14 -1.69
C LYS A 95 4.75 3.89 -0.25
N ASN A 96 4.61 2.67 0.25
CA ASN A 96 4.74 2.37 1.68
C ASN A 96 6.14 1.88 2.10
N GLY A 97 7.09 1.81 1.17
CA GLY A 97 8.52 1.69 1.47
C GLY A 97 9.12 0.30 1.26
N ASN A 98 10.45 0.28 1.31
CA ASN A 98 11.37 -0.78 0.87
C ASN A 98 11.37 -2.04 1.75
N TYR A 99 10.20 -2.62 2.02
CA TYR A 99 10.06 -3.91 2.70
C TYR A 99 10.37 -5.04 1.71
N GLU A 100 11.63 -5.42 1.61
CA GLU A 100 12.12 -6.40 0.63
C GLU A 100 11.32 -7.72 0.63
N LYS A 101 10.94 -8.23 1.81
CA LYS A 101 10.10 -9.43 1.93
C LYS A 101 8.70 -9.22 1.36
N VAL A 102 8.08 -8.06 1.62
CA VAL A 102 6.75 -7.73 1.08
C VAL A 102 6.81 -7.59 -0.43
N LYS A 103 7.83 -6.88 -0.95
CA LYS A 103 8.07 -6.76 -2.38
C LYS A 103 8.21 -8.12 -3.04
N THR A 104 9.02 -9.01 -2.47
CA THR A 104 9.22 -10.38 -2.98
C THR A 104 7.93 -11.18 -3.01
N VAL A 105 7.12 -11.11 -1.95
CA VAL A 105 5.83 -11.80 -1.88
C VAL A 105 4.84 -11.24 -2.91
N VAL A 106 4.79 -9.92 -3.07
CA VAL A 106 3.92 -9.26 -4.06
C VAL A 106 4.36 -9.61 -5.47
N GLU A 107 5.66 -9.59 -5.77
CA GLU A 107 6.20 -10.00 -7.07
C GLU A 107 5.85 -11.46 -7.37
N HIS A 108 6.07 -12.37 -6.42
CA HIS A 108 5.71 -13.78 -6.58
C HIS A 108 4.20 -13.98 -6.76
N PHE A 109 3.37 -13.23 -6.05
CA PHE A 109 1.91 -13.27 -6.25
C PHE A 109 1.51 -12.78 -7.64
N ILE A 110 2.14 -11.70 -8.12
CA ILE A 110 1.90 -11.16 -9.46
C ILE A 110 2.29 -12.20 -10.52
N THR A 111 3.54 -12.66 -10.54
CA THR A 111 4.05 -13.55 -11.59
C THR A 111 3.52 -14.98 -11.46
N GLY A 112 3.32 -15.44 -10.24
CA GLY A 112 2.90 -16.80 -9.91
C GLY A 112 1.40 -17.02 -10.09
N THR A 113 0.60 -15.96 -9.93
CA THR A 113 -0.87 -16.05 -9.90
C THR A 113 -1.53 -15.06 -10.86
N LEU A 114 -1.38 -13.75 -10.67
CA LEU A 114 -2.15 -12.75 -11.43
C LEU A 114 -1.84 -12.81 -12.93
N ASP A 115 -0.57 -12.90 -13.31
CA ASP A 115 -0.16 -12.98 -14.72
C ASP A 115 -0.68 -14.27 -15.39
N LYS A 116 -0.78 -15.37 -14.64
CA LYS A 116 -1.35 -16.62 -15.14
C LYS A 116 -2.87 -16.53 -15.32
N ILE A 117 -3.56 -15.87 -14.40
CA ILE A 117 -5.00 -15.60 -14.55
C ILE A 117 -5.21 -14.72 -15.80
N VAL A 118 -4.47 -13.63 -15.95
CA VAL A 118 -4.52 -12.75 -17.13
C VAL A 118 -4.32 -13.54 -18.43
N ALA A 119 -3.32 -14.42 -18.48
CA ALA A 119 -3.09 -15.27 -19.64
C ALA A 119 -4.26 -16.23 -19.92
N GLY A 120 -4.78 -16.89 -18.88
CA GLY A 120 -5.90 -17.82 -19.01
C GLY A 120 -7.20 -17.15 -19.46
N VAL A 121 -7.52 -15.97 -18.92
CA VAL A 121 -8.73 -15.23 -19.32
C VAL A 121 -8.61 -14.64 -20.72
N LYS A 122 -7.41 -14.21 -21.15
CA LYS A 122 -7.17 -13.82 -22.55
C LYS A 122 -7.49 -14.94 -23.51
N GLU A 123 -7.02 -16.15 -23.19
CA GLU A 123 -7.28 -17.32 -24.03
C GLU A 123 -8.76 -17.68 -24.06
N ALA A 124 -9.43 -17.65 -22.90
CA ALA A 124 -10.86 -17.89 -22.81
C ALA A 124 -11.70 -16.82 -23.57
N ALA A 125 -11.26 -15.56 -23.56
CA ALA A 125 -11.90 -14.48 -24.30
C ALA A 125 -11.84 -14.73 -25.82
N LYS A 126 -10.67 -15.11 -26.35
CA LYS A 126 -10.50 -15.45 -27.77
C LYS A 126 -11.37 -16.62 -28.21
N GLY A 127 -11.39 -17.69 -27.42
CA GLY A 127 -12.25 -18.85 -27.70
C GLY A 127 -13.75 -18.50 -27.74
N ALA A 128 -14.17 -17.46 -27.03
CA ALA A 128 -15.53 -16.95 -27.07
C ALA A 128 -15.82 -16.05 -28.29
N THR A 129 -14.82 -15.30 -28.79
CA THR A 129 -14.95 -14.43 -29.97
C THR A 129 -14.67 -15.15 -31.30
N GLY A 130 -14.01 -16.31 -31.26
CA GLY A 130 -13.65 -17.09 -32.45
C GLY A 130 -12.33 -16.68 -33.10
N ASP A 131 -11.47 -15.98 -32.36
CA ASP A 131 -10.13 -15.52 -32.77
C ASP A 131 -9.01 -16.52 -32.42
#